data_AF-A0A2I0DCB4-F1
#
_entry.id   AF-A0A2I0DCB4-F1
#
_cell.length_a   1.000
_cell.length_b   1.000
_cell.length_c   1.000
_cell.angle_alpha   90.00
_cell.angle_beta   90.00
_cell.angle_gamma   90.00
#
_symmetry.space_group_name_H-M   'P 1'
#
loop_
_entity.id
_entity.type
_entity.pdbx_description
1 polymer ?
#
loop_
_entity_poly.entity_id
_entity_poly.type
_entity_poly.pdbx_seq_one_letter_code
_entity_poly.pdbx_strand_id
1 'polypeptide(L)'
;MAKRWFLISLLFIIITFGCYYKEETYQYVTIRKTNSNFYELNLKTLNKGRGNLHAMDFSKFEFNEHLWLYFKKLDGKIDADSLIWTKKRGKLYYPWKKKNIKGYILIDSSNKVKINLSHLIYNQRKMIEKWESFAKNGIYNVEFELDSISNVNLKNPY
;
A
#
# COMPACT_ATOMS: atom_id res chain seq x y z
N MET A 1 -2.59 -24.32 -46.09
CA MET A 1 -3.10 -23.08 -45.45
C MET A 1 -3.58 -23.28 -44.01
N ALA A 2 -4.34 -24.32 -43.67
CA ALA A 2 -4.87 -24.55 -42.32
C ALA A 2 -3.81 -24.61 -41.18
N LYS A 3 -2.64 -25.23 -41.42
CA LYS A 3 -1.55 -25.33 -40.42
C LYS A 3 -0.99 -23.97 -39.97
N ARG A 4 -1.01 -22.96 -40.86
CA ARG A 4 -0.49 -21.61 -40.58
C ARG A 4 -1.46 -20.81 -39.70
N TRP A 5 -2.76 -20.96 -39.94
CA TRP A 5 -3.81 -20.40 -39.09
C TRP A 5 -3.85 -21.03 -37.70
N PHE A 6 -3.61 -22.35 -37.60
CA PHE A 6 -3.54 -23.03 -36.31
C PHE A 6 -2.37 -22.54 -35.44
N LEU A 7 -1.18 -22.36 -36.04
CA LEU A 7 -0.01 -21.78 -35.36
C LEU A 7 -0.24 -20.34 -34.89
N ILE A 8 -0.92 -19.51 -35.70
CA ILE A 8 -1.25 -18.13 -35.33
C ILE A 8 -2.25 -18.13 -34.16
N SER A 9 -3.29 -18.95 -34.21
CA SER A 9 -4.26 -19.07 -33.10
C SER A 9 -3.60 -19.56 -31.81
N LEU A 10 -2.68 -20.53 -31.90
CA LEU A 10 -1.92 -21.01 -30.74
C LEU A 10 -1.04 -19.90 -30.13
N LEU A 11 -0.39 -19.09 -30.97
CA LEU A 11 0.42 -17.96 -30.52
C LEU A 11 -0.42 -16.88 -29.81
N PHE A 12 -1.61 -16.58 -30.33
CA PHE A 12 -2.55 -15.65 -29.69
C PHE A 12 -3.03 -16.13 -28.33
N ILE A 13 -3.30 -17.43 -28.18
CA ILE A 13 -3.70 -18.03 -26.90
C ILE A 13 -2.57 -17.85 -25.87
N ILE A 14 -1.32 -18.10 -26.24
CA ILE A 14 -0.16 -17.97 -25.35
C ILE A 14 0.03 -16.53 -24.85
N ILE A 15 -0.21 -15.52 -25.71
CA ILE A 15 -0.07 -14.10 -25.34
C ILE A 15 -1.13 -13.68 -24.31
N THR A 16 -2.36 -14.24 -24.37
CA THR A 16 -3.43 -13.89 -23.42
C THR A 16 -3.24 -14.47 -22.01
N PHE A 17 -2.41 -15.49 -21.85
CA PHE A 17 -2.11 -16.09 -20.54
C PHE A 17 -0.88 -15.47 -19.84
N GLY A 18 -0.23 -14.50 -20.49
CA GLY A 18 1.15 -14.13 -20.20
C GLY A 18 1.41 -13.30 -18.95
N CYS A 19 0.54 -12.38 -18.54
CA CYS A 19 0.75 -11.54 -17.36
C CYS A 19 -0.60 -11.14 -16.75
N TYR A 20 -1.00 -11.80 -15.66
CA TYR A 20 -2.14 -11.38 -14.87
C TYR A 20 -1.62 -10.85 -13.53
N TYR A 21 -1.89 -9.57 -13.25
CA TYR A 21 -1.66 -8.95 -11.95
C TYR A 21 -2.90 -8.12 -11.60
N LYS A 22 -3.44 -8.33 -10.42
CA LYS A 22 -4.59 -7.61 -9.88
C LYS A 22 -4.29 -7.18 -8.46
N GLU A 23 -4.59 -5.93 -8.18
CA GLU A 23 -4.45 -5.31 -6.87
C GLU A 23 -5.84 -4.88 -6.37
N GLU A 24 -6.22 -5.36 -5.19
CA GLU A 24 -7.50 -5.06 -4.54
C GLU A 24 -7.25 -4.47 -3.17
N THR A 25 -7.52 -3.17 -3.00
CA THR A 25 -7.39 -2.51 -1.68
C THR A 25 -8.65 -2.72 -0.87
N TYR A 26 -8.48 -3.06 0.41
CA TYR A 26 -9.59 -3.37 1.31
C TYR A 26 -10.40 -2.10 1.60
N GLN A 27 -11.72 -2.24 1.71
CA GLN A 27 -12.61 -1.12 2.05
C GLN A 27 -12.51 -0.70 3.51
N TYR A 28 -11.95 -1.56 4.35
CA TYR A 28 -11.76 -1.33 5.77
C TYR A 28 -10.29 -1.10 6.08
N VAL A 29 -10.03 -0.11 6.93
CA VAL A 29 -8.75 0.07 7.60
C VAL A 29 -8.90 -0.28 9.07
N THR A 30 -7.84 -0.77 9.67
CA THR A 30 -7.79 -0.98 11.12
C THR A 30 -7.04 0.18 11.75
N ILE A 31 -7.60 0.82 12.77
CA ILE A 31 -6.89 1.82 13.58
C ILE A 31 -6.80 1.33 15.02
N ARG A 32 -5.62 1.45 15.61
CA ARG A 32 -5.38 1.07 17.00
C ARG A 32 -4.39 2.01 17.68
N LYS A 33 -4.48 2.10 19.00
CA LYS A 33 -3.52 2.85 19.82
C LYS A 33 -2.30 1.98 20.10
N THR A 34 -1.10 2.53 19.96
CA THR A 34 0.16 1.87 20.32
C THR A 34 0.61 2.28 21.72
N ASN A 35 1.56 1.53 22.31
CA ASN A 35 2.17 1.86 23.62
C ASN A 35 3.04 3.12 23.63
N SER A 36 3.14 3.83 22.50
CA SER A 36 4.14 4.89 22.26
C SER A 36 3.52 6.22 21.82
N ASN A 37 2.28 6.49 22.25
CA ASN A 37 1.51 7.69 21.94
C ASN A 37 1.19 7.91 20.45
N PHE A 38 1.38 6.88 19.62
CA PHE A 38 0.90 6.88 18.24
C PHE A 38 -0.37 6.05 18.13
N TYR A 39 -1.25 6.46 17.22
CA TYR A 39 -2.20 5.58 16.56
C TYR A 39 -1.52 4.97 15.33
N GLU A 40 -1.83 3.72 15.07
CA GLU A 40 -1.38 2.96 13.91
C GLU A 40 -2.60 2.61 13.06
N LEU A 41 -2.59 3.07 11.80
CA LEU A 41 -3.56 2.70 10.79
C LEU A 41 -2.94 1.66 9.85
N ASN A 42 -3.65 0.55 9.64
CA ASN A 42 -3.30 -0.51 8.71
C ASN A 42 -4.25 -0.48 7.50
N LEU A 43 -3.71 -0.25 6.31
CA LEU A 43 -4.42 -0.43 5.06
C LEU A 43 -3.87 -1.67 4.36
N LYS A 44 -4.74 -2.67 4.17
CA LYS A 44 -4.40 -3.94 3.52
C LYS A 44 -4.75 -3.88 2.03
N THR A 45 -3.91 -4.51 1.24
CA THR A 45 -4.12 -4.69 -0.19
C THR A 45 -3.81 -6.13 -0.57
N LEU A 46 -4.75 -6.79 -1.21
CA LEU A 46 -4.58 -8.14 -1.72
C LEU A 46 -4.03 -8.07 -3.14
N ASN A 47 -2.86 -8.67 -3.34
CA ASN A 47 -2.22 -8.77 -4.63
C ASN A 47 -2.36 -10.20 -5.12
N LYS A 48 -2.94 -10.36 -6.30
CA LYS A 48 -3.10 -11.64 -6.98
C LYS A 48 -2.41 -11.57 -8.32
N GLY A 49 -1.63 -12.58 -8.65
CA GLY A 49 -0.99 -12.62 -9.96
C GLY A 49 -0.52 -13.99 -10.37
N ARG A 50 0.21 -14.00 -11.48
CA ARG A 50 0.94 -15.17 -11.98
C ARG A 50 2.43 -14.86 -12.03
N GLY A 51 3.24 -15.88 -11.82
CA GLY A 51 4.69 -15.80 -11.79
C GLY A 51 5.33 -15.24 -13.07
N ASN A 52 6.65 -15.29 -13.11
CA ASN A 52 7.42 -14.65 -14.16
C ASN A 52 7.45 -15.50 -15.44
N LEU A 53 6.89 -14.98 -16.53
CA LEU A 53 6.96 -15.60 -17.85
C LEU A 53 8.41 -15.83 -18.32
N HIS A 54 9.34 -14.94 -17.94
CA HIS A 54 10.77 -15.10 -18.24
C HIS A 54 11.44 -16.26 -17.50
N ALA A 55 10.82 -16.77 -16.42
CA ALA A 55 11.26 -17.95 -15.69
C ALA A 55 10.38 -19.19 -15.99
N MET A 56 9.44 -19.10 -16.94
CA MET A 56 8.39 -20.11 -17.18
C MET A 56 7.61 -20.51 -15.91
N ASP A 57 7.58 -19.63 -14.91
CA ASP A 57 6.80 -19.84 -13.69
C ASP A 57 5.41 -19.27 -13.88
N PHE A 58 4.44 -20.14 -14.11
CA PHE A 58 3.02 -19.78 -14.25
C PHE A 58 2.23 -20.00 -12.97
N SER A 59 2.90 -20.26 -11.84
CA SER A 59 2.24 -20.43 -10.55
C SER A 59 1.44 -19.17 -10.20
N LYS A 60 0.27 -19.37 -9.61
CA LYS A 60 -0.52 -18.26 -9.07
C LYS A 60 0.07 -17.87 -7.72
N PHE A 61 0.24 -16.58 -7.49
CA PHE A 61 0.58 -16.06 -6.18
C PHE A 61 -0.55 -15.18 -5.65
N GLU A 62 -0.68 -15.18 -4.33
CA GLU A 62 -1.60 -14.34 -3.60
C GLU A 62 -0.93 -13.90 -2.31
N PHE A 63 -0.83 -12.60 -2.07
CA PHE A 63 -0.26 -12.07 -0.82
C PHE A 63 -0.89 -10.73 -0.44
N ASN A 64 -0.87 -10.46 0.87
CA ASN A 64 -1.29 -9.17 1.42
C ASN A 64 -0.09 -8.22 1.50
N GLU A 65 -0.21 -7.05 0.87
CA GLU A 65 0.64 -5.90 1.15
C GLU A 65 -0.02 -5.03 2.22
N HIS A 66 0.82 -4.42 3.06
CA HIS A 66 0.39 -3.52 4.12
C HIS A 66 0.97 -2.12 3.93
N LEU A 67 0.11 -1.11 4.08
CA LEU A 67 0.52 0.25 4.36
C LEU A 67 0.24 0.54 5.83
N TRP A 68 1.25 1.05 6.52
CA TRP A 68 1.13 1.53 7.89
C TRP A 68 1.31 3.05 7.93
N LEU A 69 0.32 3.74 8.48
CA LEU A 69 0.38 5.16 8.80
C LEU A 69 0.38 5.35 10.32
N TYR A 70 1.32 6.12 10.85
CA TYR A 70 1.34 6.50 12.26
C TYR A 70 1.12 7.99 12.44
N PHE A 71 0.32 8.33 13.44
CA PHE A 71 -0.08 9.70 13.75
C PHE A 71 -0.45 9.84 15.22
N LYS A 72 -0.50 11.07 15.74
CA LYS A 72 -0.69 11.34 17.18
C LYS A 72 -2.12 11.64 17.60
N LYS A 73 -3.00 12.01 16.66
CA LYS A 73 -4.40 12.42 16.93
C LYS A 73 -5.35 11.53 16.14
N LEU A 74 -6.44 11.09 16.75
CA LEU A 74 -7.40 10.17 16.13
C LEU A 74 -8.52 10.89 15.36
N ASP A 75 -8.63 12.20 15.48
CA ASP A 75 -9.72 12.98 14.93
C ASP A 75 -9.21 14.17 14.11
N GLY A 76 -9.98 14.52 13.10
CA GLY A 76 -9.73 15.65 12.22
C GLY A 76 -8.72 15.37 11.12
N LYS A 77 -8.23 16.47 10.53
CA LYS A 77 -7.25 16.44 9.44
C LYS A 77 -5.84 16.33 10.00
N ILE A 78 -5.08 15.36 9.48
CA ILE A 78 -3.69 15.11 9.84
C ILE A 78 -2.87 15.26 8.57
N ASP A 79 -2.10 16.33 8.51
CA ASP A 79 -1.26 16.64 7.35
C ASP A 79 -0.07 15.68 7.23
N ALA A 80 0.41 15.49 5.99
CA ALA A 80 1.43 14.50 5.67
C ALA A 80 2.78 14.71 6.39
N ASP A 81 3.08 15.93 6.84
CA ASP A 81 4.27 16.23 7.66
C ASP A 81 4.22 15.59 9.06
N SER A 82 3.01 15.40 9.57
CA SER A 82 2.69 14.79 10.86
C SER A 82 2.48 13.28 10.77
N LEU A 83 2.52 12.72 9.55
CA LEU A 83 2.37 11.30 9.28
C LEU A 83 3.72 10.58 9.19
N ILE A 84 3.73 9.35 9.67
CA ILE A 84 4.80 8.40 9.38
C ILE A 84 4.22 7.32 8.48
N TRP A 85 4.70 7.29 7.24
CA TRP A 85 4.33 6.28 6.25
C TRP A 85 5.42 5.21 6.17
N THR A 86 5.04 3.94 6.34
CA THR A 86 5.93 2.79 6.11
C THR A 86 5.17 1.57 5.57
N LYS A 87 5.89 0.67 4.90
CA LYS A 87 5.37 -0.65 4.49
C LYS A 87 5.59 -1.73 5.56
N LYS A 88 6.33 -1.42 6.63
CA LYS A 88 6.66 -2.37 7.70
C LYS A 88 6.14 -1.86 9.05
N ARG A 89 5.34 -2.68 9.73
CA ARG A 89 4.80 -2.39 11.05
C ARG A 89 5.92 -2.05 12.04
N GLY A 90 5.71 -1.01 12.83
CA GLY A 90 6.60 -0.48 13.85
C GLY A 90 7.87 0.20 13.34
N LYS A 91 8.09 0.29 12.02
CA LYS A 91 9.29 0.91 11.45
C LYS A 91 9.08 2.40 11.19
N LEU A 92 9.20 3.18 12.26
CA LEU A 92 8.89 4.62 12.25
C LEU A 92 9.96 5.53 11.61
N TYR A 93 11.17 5.01 11.43
CA TYR A 93 12.34 5.81 11.10
C TYR A 93 12.97 5.35 9.77
N TYR A 94 14.00 6.08 9.33
CA TYR A 94 14.81 5.70 8.18
C TYR A 94 15.41 4.28 8.36
N PRO A 95 15.59 3.47 7.31
CA PRO A 95 15.22 3.70 5.90
C PRO A 95 13.76 3.38 5.55
N TRP A 96 12.95 2.98 6.51
CA TRP A 96 11.58 2.50 6.25
C TRP A 96 10.56 3.63 6.09
N LYS A 97 10.75 4.75 6.78
CA LYS A 97 9.89 5.94 6.65
C LYS A 97 10.00 6.53 5.24
N LYS A 98 8.87 6.61 4.54
CA LYS A 98 8.78 7.32 3.25
C LYS A 98 9.04 8.81 3.49
N LYS A 99 9.99 9.39 2.74
CA LYS A 99 10.28 10.84 2.73
C LYS A 99 9.54 11.52 1.58
N ASN A 100 9.40 12.85 1.67
CA ASN A 100 8.80 13.69 0.62
C ASN A 100 7.39 13.26 0.25
N ILE A 101 6.51 13.26 1.25
CA ILE A 101 5.08 13.01 1.11
C ILE A 101 4.32 14.33 1.29
N LYS A 102 3.21 14.48 0.57
CA LYS A 102 2.28 15.61 0.66
C LYS A 102 0.85 15.10 0.81
N GLY A 103 -0.04 15.98 1.22
CA GLY A 103 -1.47 15.68 1.38
C GLY A 103 -1.84 15.49 2.85
N TYR A 104 -2.84 14.67 3.11
CA TYR A 104 -3.38 14.46 4.45
C TYR A 104 -4.14 13.15 4.56
N ILE A 105 -4.42 12.75 5.80
CA ILE A 105 -5.56 11.89 6.11
C ILE A 105 -6.60 12.70 6.90
N LEU A 106 -7.87 12.38 6.73
CA LEU A 106 -8.96 12.98 7.50
C LEU A 106 -9.73 11.84 8.14
N ILE A 107 -9.78 11.82 9.46
CA ILE A 107 -10.62 10.89 10.21
C ILE A 107 -11.81 11.70 10.69
N ASP A 108 -13.02 11.25 10.35
CA ASP A 108 -14.26 11.91 10.75
C ASP A 108 -14.98 11.13 11.86
N SER A 109 -15.97 11.79 12.46
CA SER A 109 -16.82 11.20 13.50
C SER A 109 -17.75 10.09 13.02
N SER A 110 -17.77 9.79 11.71
CA SER A 110 -18.59 8.73 11.10
C SER A 110 -17.83 7.42 10.92
N ASN A 111 -16.69 7.26 11.61
CA ASN A 111 -15.78 6.12 11.49
C ASN A 111 -15.29 5.90 10.06
N LYS A 112 -15.04 6.99 9.34
CA LYS A 112 -14.40 6.95 8.02
C LYS A 112 -13.06 7.63 8.08
N VAL A 113 -12.14 7.12 7.26
CA VAL A 113 -10.88 7.80 6.97
C VAL A 113 -10.80 8.10 5.49
N LYS A 114 -10.47 9.34 5.15
CA LYS A 114 -10.08 9.73 3.81
C LYS A 114 -8.56 9.79 3.75
N ILE A 115 -7.96 9.02 2.86
CA ILE A 115 -6.53 9.09 2.55
C ILE A 115 -6.36 9.87 1.25
N ASN A 116 -5.63 10.97 1.30
CA ASN A 116 -5.29 11.78 0.14
C ASN A 116 -3.83 12.21 0.22
N LEU A 117 -2.95 11.35 -0.29
CA LEU A 117 -1.50 11.52 -0.22
C LEU A 117 -0.88 11.53 -1.62
N SER A 118 0.27 12.17 -1.73
CA SER A 118 1.13 12.12 -2.92
C SER A 118 2.58 11.99 -2.48
N HIS A 119 3.42 11.43 -3.37
CA HIS A 119 4.84 11.28 -3.11
C HIS A 119 5.65 11.69 -4.33
N LEU A 120 6.90 12.05 -4.08
CA LEU A 120 7.80 12.47 -5.14
C LEU A 120 8.31 11.28 -5.95
N ILE A 121 8.30 11.43 -7.28
CA ILE A 121 8.99 10.57 -8.22
C ILE A 121 10.26 11.28 -8.70
N TYR A 122 11.35 10.54 -8.75
CA TYR A 122 12.64 11.02 -9.20
C TYR A 122 12.99 10.34 -10.52
N ASN A 123 13.58 11.09 -11.44
CA ASN A 123 14.13 10.51 -12.66
C ASN A 123 15.45 9.77 -12.38
N GLN A 124 16.02 9.16 -13.43
CA GLN A 124 17.28 8.42 -13.34
C GLN A 124 18.47 9.26 -12.83
N ARG A 125 18.40 10.60 -12.95
CA ARG A 125 19.42 11.54 -12.45
C ARG A 125 19.15 12.02 -11.02
N LYS A 126 18.21 11.38 -10.30
CA LYS A 126 17.75 11.77 -8.96
C LYS A 126 17.20 13.20 -8.87
N MET A 127 16.81 13.79 -10.00
CA MET A 127 16.10 15.07 -10.01
C MET A 127 14.61 14.81 -9.80
N ILE A 128 13.95 15.77 -9.16
CA ILE A 128 12.51 15.77 -8.97
C ILE A 128 11.85 15.76 -10.34
N GLU A 129 11.04 14.74 -10.64
CA GLU A 129 10.31 14.64 -11.90
C GLU A 129 8.89 15.15 -11.73
N LYS A 130 8.14 14.57 -10.78
CA LYS A 130 6.74 14.95 -10.51
C LYS A 130 6.30 14.52 -9.11
N TRP A 131 5.18 15.10 -8.68
CA TRP A 131 4.38 14.55 -7.59
C TRP A 131 3.39 13.54 -8.17
N GLU A 132 3.37 12.34 -7.62
CA GLU A 132 2.44 11.28 -8.01
C GLU A 132 1.45 11.02 -6.89
N SER A 133 0.16 11.04 -7.25
CA SER A 133 -0.92 10.66 -6.34
C SER A 133 -0.71 9.23 -5.89
N PHE A 134 -0.89 8.98 -4.59
CA PHE A 134 -0.84 7.63 -4.07
C PHE A 134 -2.00 6.80 -4.64
N ALA A 135 -1.65 5.63 -5.20
CA ALA A 135 -2.61 4.76 -5.87
C ALA A 135 -3.77 4.31 -4.95
N LYS A 136 -3.54 4.23 -3.64
CA LYS A 136 -4.54 3.83 -2.63
C LYS A 136 -5.10 5.03 -1.87
N ASN A 137 -5.21 6.18 -2.54
CA ASN A 137 -6.05 7.26 -2.06
C ASN A 137 -7.52 6.86 -2.16
N GLY A 138 -8.32 7.25 -1.19
CA GLY A 138 -9.72 6.83 -1.12
C GLY A 138 -10.36 7.15 0.22
N ILE A 139 -11.61 6.71 0.36
CA ILE A 139 -12.37 6.76 1.61
C ILE A 139 -12.58 5.32 2.06
N TYR A 140 -12.27 5.07 3.33
CA TYR A 140 -12.30 3.73 3.93
C TYR A 140 -13.11 3.76 5.22
N ASN A 141 -13.78 2.64 5.51
CA ASN A 141 -14.42 2.44 6.82
C ASN A 141 -13.35 2.08 7.85
N VAL A 142 -13.53 2.53 9.09
CA VAL A 142 -12.60 2.28 10.19
C VAL A 142 -13.14 1.18 11.09
N GLU A 143 -12.30 0.16 11.29
CA GLU A 143 -12.46 -0.81 12.35
C GLU A 143 -11.47 -0.45 13.48
N PHE A 144 -12.00 -0.15 14.65
CA PHE A 144 -11.17 0.08 15.83
C PHE A 144 -10.81 -1.26 16.47
N GLU A 145 -9.52 -1.56 16.53
CA GLU A 145 -9.03 -2.71 17.27
C GLU A 145 -8.88 -2.28 18.73
N LEU A 146 -9.75 -2.82 19.60
CA LEU A 146 -9.65 -2.66 21.04
C LEU A 146 -8.46 -3.50 21.52
N ASP A 147 -7.29 -2.88 21.65
CA ASP A 147 -6.05 -3.56 22.03
C ASP A 147 -6.21 -4.17 23.45
N SER A 148 -6.23 -5.51 23.54
CA SER A 148 -5.58 -6.22 24.63
C SER A 148 -4.07 -6.03 24.47
N ILE A 149 -3.57 -4.87 24.91
CA ILE A 149 -2.14 -4.48 25.06
C ILE A 149 -1.22 -5.18 24.06
N SER A 150 -1.10 -4.67 22.84
CA SER A 150 -0.16 -5.25 21.88
C SER A 150 1.29 -4.97 22.30
N ASN A 151 2.13 -6.02 22.31
CA ASN A 151 3.58 -5.91 22.55
C ASN A 151 4.34 -5.35 21.33
N VAL A 152 3.84 -4.30 20.68
CA VAL A 152 4.55 -3.66 19.57
C VAL A 152 5.62 -2.72 20.14
N ASN A 153 6.83 -3.26 20.28
CA ASN A 153 8.01 -2.50 20.68
C ASN A 153 8.48 -1.63 19.50
N LEU A 154 8.16 -0.34 19.53
CA LEU A 154 8.63 0.63 18.54
C LEU A 154 10.11 0.91 18.76
N LYS A 155 10.97 0.14 18.09
CA LYS A 155 12.41 0.35 18.13
C LYS A 155 12.77 1.58 17.29
N ASN A 156 13.41 2.56 17.93
CA ASN A 156 14.18 3.59 17.24
C ASN A 156 15.51 2.96 16.79
N PRO A 157 15.74 2.76 15.48
CA PRO A 157 17.05 2.42 14.97
C PRO A 157 17.82 3.75 14.91
N TYR A 158 18.65 3.97 15.93
CA TYR A 158 19.63 5.06 15.99
C TYR A 158 20.15 5.50 14.63
#